data_AF-A0A7X8UW91-F1
#
_entry.id   AF-A0A7X8UW91-F1
#
_cell.length_a   1.000
_cell.length_b   1.000
_cell.length_c   1.000
_cell.angle_alpha   90.00
_cell.angle_beta   90.00
_cell.angle_gamma   90.00
#
_symmetry.space_group_name_H-M   'P 1'
#
loop_
_entity.id
_entity.type
_entity.pdbx_description
1 polymer ?
#
loop_
_entity_poly.entity_id
_entity_poly.type
_entity_poly.pdbx_seq_one_letter_code
_entity_poly.pdbx_strand_id
1 'polypeptide(L)'
;MIDVIWNALPSVWKQVPTVAQVFFWGTGGVLAILTYRRARKSILQPAKTEVFKLQVGKLQSLLDPLDWNGPVDAWERSGLAESFEINGHELIDRYATSKGLRRSGGVGKARVKPASSLINVEAAEDQFVLIEPGEKRQEKPDTDVVEWNDAVKNDIRWAEYKHWAVHIGPKLFAVLEAITKFAADPVVPTFVAEELELLHSDLTEAVERMGPTIEKCAALMAEHYPAAKDVISAKWDWLPNQLPSDEKYAFYGRVERLRASIRTYLKSDQMFDM
;
A
#
# COMPACT_ATOMS: atom_id res chain seq x y z
N MET A 1 -73.91 -9.42 -52.55
CA MET A 1 -74.44 -8.08 -52.23
C MET A 1 -73.42 -7.22 -51.49
N ILE A 2 -72.62 -7.80 -50.58
CA ILE A 2 -71.55 -7.08 -49.85
C ILE A 2 -70.39 -6.64 -50.78
N ASP A 3 -70.01 -7.44 -51.78
CA ASP A 3 -68.92 -7.10 -52.71
C ASP A 3 -69.24 -5.93 -53.67
N VAL A 4 -70.53 -5.71 -53.95
CA VAL A 4 -71.00 -4.62 -54.83
C VAL A 4 -70.89 -3.27 -54.11
N ILE A 5 -71.20 -3.24 -52.82
CA ILE A 5 -71.09 -2.04 -51.97
C ILE A 5 -69.60 -1.68 -51.76
N TRP A 6 -68.72 -2.68 -51.65
CA TRP A 6 -67.27 -2.46 -51.53
C TRP A 6 -66.65 -1.87 -52.81
N ASN A 7 -67.14 -2.21 -54.00
CA ASN A 7 -66.59 -1.68 -55.24
C ASN A 7 -67.06 -0.26 -55.58
N ALA A 8 -68.09 0.27 -54.90
CA ALA A 8 -68.61 1.63 -55.08
C ALA A 8 -67.98 2.67 -54.13
N LEU A 9 -67.19 2.24 -53.13
CA LEU A 9 -66.52 3.14 -52.19
C LEU A 9 -65.33 3.86 -52.85
N PRO A 10 -65.15 5.18 -52.62
CA PRO A 10 -63.99 5.93 -53.11
C PRO A 10 -62.69 5.23 -52.71
N SER A 11 -61.71 5.19 -53.61
CA SER A 11 -60.42 4.48 -53.43
C SER A 11 -59.71 4.79 -52.10
N VAL A 12 -59.96 5.97 -51.53
CA VAL A 12 -59.49 6.41 -50.21
C VAL A 12 -59.97 5.50 -49.07
N TRP A 13 -61.20 5.01 -49.11
CA TRP A 13 -61.76 4.14 -48.07
C TRP A 13 -61.17 2.72 -48.07
N LYS A 14 -60.64 2.26 -49.22
CA LYS A 14 -59.91 1.00 -49.32
C LYS A 14 -58.55 1.05 -48.60
N GLN A 15 -57.96 2.24 -48.41
CA GLN A 15 -56.65 2.42 -47.78
C GLN A 15 -56.71 2.58 -46.25
N VAL A 16 -57.87 2.97 -45.71
CA VAL A 16 -58.10 3.16 -44.26
C VAL A 16 -57.64 1.97 -43.41
N PRO A 17 -58.01 0.71 -43.70
CA PRO A 17 -57.57 -0.43 -42.88
C PRO A 17 -56.05 -0.63 -42.91
N THR A 18 -55.40 -0.41 -44.05
CA THR A 18 -53.94 -0.53 -44.18
C THR A 18 -53.22 0.54 -43.37
N VAL A 19 -53.67 1.80 -43.46
CA VAL A 19 -53.10 2.91 -42.67
C VAL A 19 -53.29 2.64 -41.17
N ALA A 20 -54.47 2.19 -40.75
CA ALA A 20 -54.74 1.83 -39.36
C ALA A 20 -53.84 0.70 -38.85
N GLN A 21 -53.62 -0.34 -39.66
CA GLN A 21 -52.71 -1.44 -39.31
C GLN A 21 -51.25 -0.95 -39.16
N VAL A 22 -50.76 -0.10 -40.07
CA VAL A 22 -49.41 0.46 -39.98
C VAL A 22 -49.23 1.28 -38.71
N PHE A 23 -50.20 2.14 -38.36
CA PHE A 23 -50.18 2.90 -37.11
C PHE A 23 -50.25 2.00 -35.88
N PHE A 24 -51.09 0.96 -35.90
CA PHE A 24 -51.20 0.00 -34.81
C PHE A 24 -49.87 -0.73 -34.56
N TRP A 25 -49.25 -1.27 -35.61
CA TRP A 25 -47.95 -1.94 -35.47
C TRP A 25 -46.82 -0.98 -35.10
N GLY A 26 -46.83 0.25 -35.64
CA GLY A 26 -45.86 1.29 -35.29
C GLY A 26 -45.94 1.69 -33.82
N THR A 27 -47.14 1.99 -33.32
CA THR A 27 -47.37 2.32 -31.90
C THR A 27 -47.06 1.14 -30.98
N GLY A 28 -47.45 -0.09 -31.37
CA GLY A 28 -47.08 -1.32 -30.67
C GLY A 28 -45.57 -1.51 -30.58
N GLY A 29 -44.83 -1.29 -31.68
CA GLY A 29 -43.38 -1.35 -31.70
C GLY A 29 -42.70 -0.32 -30.79
N VAL A 30 -43.17 0.94 -30.81
CA VAL A 30 -42.67 1.99 -29.92
C VAL A 30 -42.94 1.65 -28.45
N LEU A 31 -44.15 1.22 -28.12
CA LEU A 31 -44.50 0.78 -26.76
C LEU A 31 -43.65 -0.39 -26.29
N ALA A 32 -43.40 -1.38 -27.15
CA ALA A 32 -42.53 -2.51 -26.85
C ALA A 32 -41.09 -2.06 -26.55
N ILE A 33 -40.53 -1.16 -27.37
CA ILE A 33 -39.18 -0.61 -27.15
C ILE A 33 -39.09 0.16 -25.83
N LEU A 34 -40.08 1.03 -25.55
CA LEU A 34 -40.11 1.79 -24.30
C LEU A 34 -40.25 0.88 -23.07
N THR A 35 -41.10 -0.15 -23.18
CA THR A 35 -41.29 -1.16 -22.12
C THR A 35 -40.01 -1.94 -21.88
N TYR A 36 -39.33 -2.38 -22.94
CA TYR A 36 -38.03 -3.06 -22.84
C TYR A 36 -36.96 -2.16 -22.20
N ARG A 37 -36.87 -0.89 -22.60
CA ARG A 37 -35.94 0.07 -21.99
C ARG A 37 -36.24 0.31 -20.51
N ARG A 38 -37.52 0.40 -20.14
CA ARG A 38 -37.95 0.59 -18.74
C ARG A 38 -37.68 -0.67 -17.90
N ALA A 39 -38.03 -1.85 -18.41
CA ALA A 39 -37.77 -3.13 -17.75
C ALA A 39 -36.27 -3.37 -17.56
N ARG A 40 -35.44 -3.11 -18.58
CA ARG A 40 -33.98 -3.21 -18.47
C ARG A 40 -33.41 -2.24 -17.42
N LYS A 41 -33.94 -1.02 -17.31
CA LYS A 41 -33.54 -0.09 -16.25
C LYS A 41 -33.99 -0.59 -14.87
N SER A 42 -35.21 -1.09 -14.74
CA SER A 42 -35.81 -1.56 -13.49
C SER A 42 -35.17 -2.84 -12.95
N ILE A 43 -34.90 -3.82 -13.82
CA ILE A 43 -34.30 -5.11 -13.44
C ILE A 43 -32.83 -4.93 -13.01
N LEU A 44 -32.12 -4.01 -13.65
CA LEU A 44 -30.71 -3.73 -13.33
C LEU A 44 -30.54 -2.71 -12.21
N GLN A 45 -31.60 -2.04 -11.75
CA GLN A 45 -31.53 -1.12 -10.62
C GLN A 45 -31.13 -1.83 -9.31
N PRO A 46 -31.78 -2.94 -8.90
CA PRO A 46 -31.39 -3.70 -7.71
C PRO A 46 -29.94 -4.16 -7.74
N ALA A 47 -29.50 -4.79 -8.84
CA ALA A 47 -28.12 -5.26 -9.00
C ALA A 47 -27.11 -4.11 -8.91
N LYS A 48 -27.39 -2.96 -9.53
CA LYS A 48 -26.54 -1.76 -9.41
C LYS A 48 -26.50 -1.24 -7.99
N THR A 49 -27.61 -1.27 -7.26
CA THR A 49 -27.64 -0.82 -5.86
C THR A 49 -26.91 -1.78 -4.93
N GLU A 50 -26.93 -3.08 -5.17
CA GLU A 50 -26.16 -4.05 -4.39
C GLU A 50 -24.65 -3.92 -4.62
N VAL A 51 -24.22 -3.83 -5.88
CA VAL A 51 -22.81 -3.59 -6.21
C VAL A 51 -22.35 -2.26 -5.61
N PHE A 52 -23.15 -1.20 -5.72
CA PHE A 52 -22.81 0.08 -5.12
C PHE A 52 -22.70 0.00 -3.58
N LYS A 53 -23.60 -0.72 -2.90
CA LYS A 53 -23.49 -0.94 -1.45
C LYS A 53 -22.21 -1.69 -1.07
N LEU A 54 -21.84 -2.72 -1.85
CA LEU A 54 -20.59 -3.43 -1.66
C LEU A 54 -19.38 -2.51 -1.88
N GLN A 55 -19.42 -1.67 -2.92
CA GLN A 55 -18.39 -0.65 -3.19
C GLN A 55 -18.24 0.31 -2.02
N VAL A 56 -19.35 0.87 -1.53
CA VAL A 56 -19.35 1.80 -0.40
C VAL A 56 -18.75 1.13 0.84
N GLY A 57 -19.19 -0.08 1.20
CA GLY A 57 -18.68 -0.79 2.36
C GLY A 57 -17.19 -1.12 2.24
N LYS A 58 -16.72 -1.50 1.05
CA LYS A 58 -15.30 -1.75 0.77
C LYS A 58 -14.46 -0.48 0.87
N LEU A 59 -14.90 0.62 0.26
CA LEU A 59 -14.21 1.90 0.31
C LEU A 59 -14.16 2.47 1.73
N GLN A 60 -15.22 2.30 2.52
CA GLN A 60 -15.21 2.66 3.95
C GLN A 60 -14.18 1.84 4.73
N SER A 61 -14.16 0.51 4.55
CA SER A 61 -13.16 -0.35 5.21
C SER A 61 -11.71 -0.06 4.81
N LEU A 62 -11.50 0.54 3.62
CA LEU A 62 -10.20 1.01 3.16
C LEU A 62 -9.81 2.35 3.81
N LEU A 63 -10.77 3.23 4.08
CA LEU A 63 -10.50 4.54 4.69
C LEU A 63 -10.09 4.44 6.16
N ASP A 64 -10.67 3.50 6.92
CA ASP A 64 -10.37 3.31 8.35
C ASP A 64 -8.85 3.15 8.67
N PRO A 65 -8.10 2.25 8.01
CA PRO A 65 -6.66 2.12 8.24
C PRO A 65 -5.87 3.32 7.73
N LEU A 66 -6.43 4.08 6.78
CA LEU A 66 -5.83 5.25 6.16
C LEU A 66 -6.29 6.56 6.79
N ASP A 67 -6.98 6.57 7.94
CA ASP A 67 -7.49 7.77 8.61
C ASP A 67 -6.42 8.50 9.45
N TRP A 68 -5.32 8.89 8.80
CA TRP A 68 -4.18 9.61 9.36
C TRP A 68 -4.42 11.12 9.41
N ASN A 69 -4.32 11.73 10.58
CA ASN A 69 -4.69 13.13 10.83
C ASN A 69 -3.58 14.15 10.53
N GLY A 70 -2.50 13.72 9.86
CA GLY A 70 -1.40 14.59 9.49
C GLY A 70 -0.15 13.82 9.09
N PRO A 71 0.92 14.52 8.68
CA PRO A 71 2.18 13.90 8.28
C PRO A 71 2.83 13.03 9.36
N VAL A 72 2.85 13.52 10.61
CA VAL A 72 3.43 12.79 11.75
C VAL A 72 2.61 11.54 12.06
N ASP A 73 1.29 11.67 12.12
CA ASP A 73 0.38 10.54 12.35
C ASP A 73 0.50 9.50 11.20
N ALA A 74 0.66 9.95 9.96
CA ALA A 74 0.88 9.08 8.81
C ALA A 74 2.20 8.30 8.93
N TRP A 75 3.28 8.94 9.37
CA TRP A 75 4.58 8.27 9.61
C TRP A 75 4.47 7.18 10.69
N GLU A 76 3.74 7.43 11.76
CA GLU A 76 3.54 6.47 12.84
C GLU A 76 2.54 5.37 12.46
N ARG A 77 1.40 5.73 11.84
CA ARG A 77 0.31 4.81 11.50
C ARG A 77 0.56 3.97 10.25
N SER A 78 1.37 4.45 9.31
CA SER A 78 1.86 3.60 8.21
C SER A 78 2.80 2.49 8.68
N GLY A 79 3.45 2.63 9.84
CA GLY A 79 4.48 1.69 10.30
C GLY A 79 5.89 1.98 9.78
N LEU A 80 6.09 3.10 9.08
CA LEU A 80 7.42 3.55 8.69
C LEU A 80 8.27 3.91 9.91
N ALA A 81 7.69 4.54 10.94
CA ALA A 81 8.38 4.82 12.20
C ALA A 81 8.92 3.56 12.87
N GLU A 82 8.08 2.52 12.95
CA GLU A 82 8.43 1.21 13.51
C GLU A 82 9.52 0.53 12.69
N SER A 83 9.41 0.57 11.36
CA SER A 83 10.43 0.00 10.46
C SER A 83 11.76 0.71 10.65
N PHE A 84 11.76 2.04 10.73
CA PHE A 84 12.99 2.81 10.96
C PHE A 84 13.60 2.53 12.34
N GLU A 85 12.77 2.38 13.39
CA GLU A 85 13.21 2.00 14.74
C GLU A 85 13.92 0.64 14.72
N ILE A 86 13.37 -0.37 14.06
CA ILE A 86 13.98 -1.71 13.93
C ILE A 86 15.39 -1.61 13.32
N ASN A 87 15.51 -0.90 12.20
CA ASN A 87 16.79 -0.73 11.50
C ASN A 87 17.79 0.11 12.32
N GLY A 88 17.31 1.14 13.03
CA GLY A 88 18.15 1.94 13.93
C GLY A 88 18.68 1.12 15.10
N HIS A 89 17.86 0.25 15.70
CA HIS A 89 18.31 -0.69 16.72
C HIS A 89 19.37 -1.67 16.19
N GLU A 90 19.18 -2.18 14.98
CA GLU A 90 20.15 -3.06 14.33
C GLU A 90 21.49 -2.34 14.10
N LEU A 91 21.46 -1.10 13.63
CA LEU A 91 22.66 -0.29 13.46
C LEU A 91 23.44 -0.15 14.78
N ILE A 92 22.75 0.21 15.86
CA ILE A 92 23.38 0.38 17.19
C ILE A 92 23.95 -0.94 17.71
N ASP A 93 23.28 -2.05 17.45
CA ASP A 93 23.74 -3.37 17.88
C ASP A 93 24.95 -3.86 17.10
N ARG A 94 24.97 -3.63 15.79
CA ARG A 94 26.16 -3.87 14.96
C ARG A 94 27.32 -3.00 15.44
N TYR A 95 27.04 -1.75 15.79
CA TYR A 95 28.04 -0.84 16.37
C TYR A 95 28.61 -1.36 17.68
N ALA A 96 27.74 -1.76 18.61
CA ALA A 96 28.15 -2.35 19.88
C ALA A 96 28.99 -3.61 19.68
N THR A 97 28.55 -4.51 18.79
CA THR A 97 29.24 -5.76 18.47
C THR A 97 30.64 -5.50 17.91
N SER A 98 30.80 -4.49 17.04
CA SER A 98 32.12 -4.08 16.52
C SER A 98 33.09 -3.57 17.60
N LYS A 99 32.56 -3.14 18.74
CA LYS A 99 33.33 -2.71 19.91
C LYS A 99 33.49 -3.80 20.97
N GLY A 100 33.05 -5.03 20.67
CA GLY A 100 33.04 -6.15 21.63
C GLY A 100 32.04 -5.98 22.77
N LEU A 101 31.07 -5.09 22.61
CA LEU A 101 30.06 -4.80 23.62
C LEU A 101 28.79 -5.59 23.32
N ARG A 102 28.23 -6.20 24.35
CA ARG A 102 26.91 -6.82 24.29
C ARG A 102 25.90 -5.92 24.99
N ARG A 103 24.94 -5.37 24.24
CA ARG A 103 23.84 -4.61 24.82
C ARG A 103 22.88 -5.56 25.52
N SER A 104 22.50 -5.25 26.76
CA SER A 104 21.50 -5.99 27.55
C SER A 104 20.06 -5.75 27.05
N GLY A 105 19.86 -5.74 25.74
CA GLY A 105 18.57 -5.51 25.10
C GLY A 105 18.66 -5.28 23.59
N GLY A 106 19.61 -5.94 22.92
CA GLY A 106 19.75 -5.86 21.47
C GLY A 106 18.49 -6.31 20.71
N VAL A 107 18.45 -6.18 19.38
CA VAL A 107 17.33 -6.39 18.43
C VAL A 107 16.40 -7.56 18.76
N GLY A 108 16.89 -8.62 19.41
CA GLY A 108 16.03 -9.65 20.03
C GLY A 108 15.03 -9.13 21.10
N LYS A 109 15.19 -7.88 21.57
CA LYS A 109 14.30 -7.10 22.43
C LYS A 109 13.86 -5.77 21.78
N ALA A 110 14.19 -5.49 20.51
CA ALA A 110 13.31 -4.59 19.76
C ALA A 110 11.91 -5.21 19.94
N ARG A 111 10.96 -4.46 20.50
CA ARG A 111 9.68 -5.03 20.94
C ARG A 111 8.93 -5.73 19.80
N VAL A 112 9.35 -5.45 18.56
CA VAL A 112 8.72 -5.84 17.33
C VAL A 112 9.70 -6.64 16.48
N LYS A 113 9.30 -7.86 16.11
CA LYS A 113 10.02 -8.67 15.13
C LYS A 113 9.71 -8.15 13.72
N PRO A 114 10.70 -8.08 12.81
CA PRO A 114 10.44 -7.69 11.42
C PRO A 114 9.53 -8.73 10.76
N ALA A 115 8.61 -8.25 9.92
CA ALA A 115 7.72 -9.11 9.13
C ALA A 115 8.32 -9.44 7.76
N SER A 116 9.07 -8.50 7.18
CA SER A 116 9.75 -8.67 5.90
C SER A 116 11.06 -7.87 5.88
N SER A 117 11.84 -7.97 4.81
CA SER A 117 13.07 -7.19 4.62
C SER A 117 13.30 -6.91 3.14
N LEU A 118 13.71 -5.69 2.82
CA LEU A 118 14.20 -5.32 1.51
C LEU A 118 15.72 -5.49 1.49
N ILE A 119 16.21 -6.38 0.64
CA ILE A 119 17.64 -6.70 0.55
C ILE A 119 18.28 -5.88 -0.56
N ASN A 120 19.30 -5.10 -0.20
CA ASN A 120 20.19 -4.49 -1.19
C ASN A 120 21.18 -5.55 -1.65
N VAL A 121 21.00 -6.04 -2.88
CA VAL A 121 21.81 -7.13 -3.45
C VAL A 121 23.29 -6.77 -3.48
N GLU A 122 23.64 -5.55 -3.91
CA GLU A 122 25.03 -5.10 -4.01
C GLU A 122 25.71 -5.07 -2.63
N ALA A 123 25.03 -4.56 -1.62
CA ALA A 123 25.54 -4.54 -0.25
C ALA A 123 25.53 -5.93 0.42
N ALA A 124 24.73 -6.86 -0.11
CA ALA A 124 24.56 -8.21 0.39
C ALA A 124 25.63 -9.19 -0.13
N GLU A 125 26.27 -8.91 -1.27
CA GLU A 125 27.31 -9.81 -1.84
C GLU A 125 28.41 -10.13 -0.83
N ASP A 126 28.81 -9.18 0.00
CA ASP A 126 29.82 -9.36 1.05
C ASP A 126 29.30 -10.09 2.30
N GLN A 127 27.99 -10.28 2.43
CA GLN A 127 27.32 -10.85 3.61
C GLN A 127 26.76 -12.25 3.36
N PHE A 128 26.45 -12.60 2.11
CA PHE A 128 25.89 -13.90 1.74
C PHE A 128 26.97 -14.83 1.20
N VAL A 129 27.05 -16.02 1.79
CA VAL A 129 27.86 -17.12 1.26
C VAL A 129 26.93 -18.06 0.52
N LEU A 130 27.19 -18.27 -0.77
CA LEU A 130 26.53 -19.31 -1.54
C LEU A 130 26.99 -20.68 -0.99
N ILE A 131 26.05 -21.48 -0.50
CA ILE A 131 26.32 -22.86 -0.06
C ILE A 131 25.94 -23.78 -1.21
N GLU A 132 26.89 -24.57 -1.72
CA GLU A 132 26.60 -25.48 -2.81
C GLU A 132 25.73 -26.68 -2.35
N PRO A 133 24.86 -27.23 -3.21
CA PRO A 133 24.05 -28.40 -2.88
C PRO A 133 24.92 -29.59 -2.47
N GLY A 134 24.89 -29.97 -1.20
CA GLY A 134 25.66 -31.09 -0.65
C GLY A 134 26.83 -30.67 0.25
N GLU A 135 27.19 -29.39 0.29
CA GLU A 135 28.05 -28.88 1.34
C GLU A 135 27.31 -28.90 2.67
N LYS A 136 27.90 -29.56 3.67
CA LYS A 136 27.39 -29.47 5.03
C LYS A 136 27.56 -28.03 5.46
N ARG A 137 26.46 -27.41 5.91
CA ARG A 137 26.49 -26.11 6.60
C ARG A 137 27.62 -26.18 7.61
N GLN A 138 28.67 -25.37 7.43
CA GLN A 138 29.68 -25.24 8.46
C GLN A 138 28.94 -24.85 9.74
N GLU A 139 28.95 -25.73 10.73
CA GLU A 139 28.39 -25.41 12.04
C GLU A 139 29.08 -24.14 12.48
N LYS A 140 28.28 -23.10 12.80
CA LYS A 140 28.84 -21.90 13.42
C LYS A 140 29.71 -22.40 14.57
N PRO A 141 31.01 -22.04 14.62
CA PRO A 141 31.84 -22.44 15.74
C PRO A 141 31.08 -22.06 17.02
N ASP A 142 30.88 -23.05 17.87
CA ASP A 142 30.11 -22.95 19.11
C ASP A 142 30.68 -21.74 19.86
N THR A 143 29.93 -20.64 19.85
CA THR A 143 30.48 -19.31 20.18
C THR A 143 30.44 -19.09 21.68
N ASP A 144 30.76 -20.13 22.44
CA ASP A 144 31.04 -20.01 23.86
C ASP A 144 32.51 -19.61 23.99
N VAL A 145 32.70 -18.29 24.06
CA VAL A 145 33.98 -17.61 24.33
C VAL A 145 34.98 -17.72 23.18
N VAL A 146 34.76 -16.95 22.11
CA VAL A 146 35.88 -16.50 21.29
C VAL A 146 36.73 -15.60 22.19
N GLU A 147 37.91 -16.07 22.61
CA GLU A 147 38.93 -15.22 23.20
C GLU A 147 39.13 -14.02 22.29
N TRP A 148 38.78 -12.85 22.85
CA TRP A 148 38.67 -11.60 22.14
C TRP A 148 40.07 -11.14 21.73
N ASN A 149 40.50 -11.56 20.56
CA ASN A 149 41.83 -11.26 20.05
C ASN A 149 41.85 -9.78 19.61
N ASP A 150 42.66 -8.96 20.29
CA ASP A 150 42.86 -7.52 20.02
C ASP A 150 43.19 -7.18 18.55
N ALA A 151 43.56 -8.20 17.75
CA ALA A 151 43.83 -8.12 16.32
C ALA A 151 42.55 -7.94 15.45
N VAL A 152 41.35 -8.26 15.96
CA VAL A 152 40.08 -7.93 15.28
C VAL A 152 39.54 -6.57 15.78
N LYS A 153 40.44 -5.65 16.16
CA LYS A 153 40.22 -4.20 15.99
C LYS A 153 40.23 -3.82 14.51
N ASN A 154 39.62 -4.65 13.66
CA ASN A 154 39.38 -4.28 12.28
C ASN A 154 38.30 -3.22 12.30
N ASP A 155 38.83 -2.00 12.32
CA ASP A 155 38.28 -0.73 11.91
C ASP A 155 37.24 -0.93 10.79
N ILE A 156 36.03 -1.37 11.14
CA ILE A 156 34.87 -1.08 10.31
C ILE A 156 34.90 0.43 10.25
N ARG A 157 35.35 0.94 9.11
CA ARG A 157 35.22 2.35 8.81
C ARG A 157 33.72 2.55 8.76
N TRP A 158 33.14 3.01 9.86
CA TRP A 158 31.71 3.22 9.98
C TRP A 158 31.19 4.23 8.95
N ALA A 159 32.09 5.04 8.38
CA ALA A 159 31.86 5.87 7.20
C ALA A 159 31.62 5.07 5.90
N GLU A 160 32.11 3.84 5.80
CA GLU A 160 31.97 2.92 4.67
C GLU A 160 30.91 1.82 4.94
N TYR A 161 30.21 1.89 6.08
CA TYR A 161 29.19 0.90 6.45
C TYR A 161 28.08 0.82 5.40
N LYS A 162 27.75 -0.42 5.00
CA LYS A 162 26.66 -0.72 4.06
C LYS A 162 25.51 -1.42 4.75
N HIS A 163 24.31 -0.87 4.60
CA HIS A 163 23.10 -1.43 5.17
C HIS A 163 22.44 -2.35 4.14
N TRP A 164 22.72 -3.65 4.25
CA TRP A 164 22.33 -4.65 3.25
C TRP A 164 20.87 -5.11 3.35
N ALA A 165 20.21 -4.92 4.49
CA ALA A 165 18.81 -5.26 4.67
C ALA A 165 18.07 -4.14 5.39
N VAL A 166 17.02 -3.62 4.76
CA VAL A 166 16.06 -2.74 5.42
C VAL A 166 14.90 -3.59 5.91
N HIS A 167 14.82 -3.77 7.22
CA HIS A 167 13.77 -4.51 7.88
C HIS A 167 12.44 -3.75 7.87
N ILE A 168 11.37 -4.44 7.49
CA ILE A 168 10.00 -3.90 7.44
C ILE A 168 9.23 -4.40 8.65
N GLY A 169 8.68 -3.46 9.42
CA GLY A 169 7.82 -3.74 10.57
C GLY A 169 6.49 -4.36 10.16
N PRO A 170 5.86 -5.16 11.05
CA PRO A 170 4.57 -5.79 10.80
C PRO A 170 3.46 -4.79 10.47
N LYS A 171 3.50 -3.57 11.04
CA LYS A 171 2.48 -2.56 10.76
C LYS A 171 2.53 -2.10 9.31
N LEU A 172 3.73 -1.80 8.81
CA LEU A 172 3.92 -1.40 7.41
C LEU A 172 3.62 -2.53 6.45
N PHE A 173 4.08 -3.74 6.78
CA PHE A 173 3.78 -4.92 5.99
C PHE A 173 2.27 -5.14 5.83
N ALA A 174 1.50 -5.03 6.91
CA ALA A 174 0.04 -5.15 6.88
C ALA A 174 -0.64 -4.05 6.06
N VAL A 175 -0.12 -2.82 6.10
CA VAL A 175 -0.63 -1.71 5.28
C VAL A 175 -0.37 -1.98 3.79
N LEU A 176 0.85 -2.41 3.43
CA LEU A 176 1.18 -2.75 2.05
C LEU A 176 0.31 -3.90 1.52
N GLU A 177 0.17 -4.99 2.29
CA GLU A 177 -0.72 -6.11 1.92
C GLU A 177 -2.18 -5.67 1.76
N ALA A 178 -2.67 -4.81 2.65
CA ALA A 178 -4.02 -4.27 2.54
C ALA A 178 -4.19 -3.48 1.25
N ILE A 179 -3.25 -2.57 0.94
CA ILE A 179 -3.28 -1.77 -0.28
C ILE A 179 -3.29 -2.68 -1.52
N THR A 180 -2.38 -3.66 -1.60
CA THR A 180 -2.32 -4.60 -2.73
C THR A 180 -3.64 -5.38 -2.87
N LYS A 181 -4.21 -5.86 -1.76
CA LYS A 181 -5.47 -6.60 -1.76
C LYS A 181 -6.65 -5.74 -2.22
N PHE A 182 -6.71 -4.48 -1.80
CA PHE A 182 -7.75 -3.55 -2.21
C PHE A 182 -7.62 -3.13 -3.67
N ALA A 183 -6.40 -2.85 -4.15
CA ALA A 183 -6.16 -2.50 -5.55
C ALA A 183 -6.55 -3.64 -6.50
N ALA A 184 -6.35 -4.90 -6.08
CA ALA A 184 -6.75 -6.09 -6.85
C ALA A 184 -8.25 -6.44 -6.76
N ASP A 185 -9.04 -5.78 -5.91
CA ASP A 185 -10.46 -6.10 -5.75
C ASP A 185 -11.28 -5.54 -6.92
N PRO A 186 -12.00 -6.38 -7.69
CA PRO A 186 -12.75 -5.94 -8.87
C PRO A 186 -13.92 -4.99 -8.55
N VAL A 187 -14.29 -4.89 -7.28
CA VAL A 187 -15.33 -3.97 -6.81
C VAL A 187 -14.77 -2.54 -6.68
N VAL A 188 -13.46 -2.39 -6.48
CA VAL A 188 -12.82 -1.06 -6.33
C VAL A 188 -12.79 -0.33 -7.69
N PRO A 189 -13.20 0.95 -7.75
CA PRO A 189 -13.11 1.71 -8.99
C PRO A 189 -11.67 1.85 -9.47
N THR A 190 -11.44 1.77 -10.79
CA THR A 190 -10.09 1.79 -11.40
C THR A 190 -9.23 2.97 -10.93
N PHE A 191 -9.78 4.19 -10.89
CA PHE A 191 -9.04 5.36 -10.42
C PHE A 191 -8.64 5.28 -8.93
N VAL A 192 -9.40 4.57 -8.10
CA VAL A 192 -9.01 4.32 -6.69
C VAL A 192 -7.90 3.28 -6.63
N ALA A 193 -7.97 2.23 -7.45
CA ALA A 193 -6.92 1.23 -7.54
C ALA A 193 -5.58 1.84 -8.01
N GLU A 194 -5.62 2.73 -9.01
CA GLU A 194 -4.43 3.48 -9.47
C GLU A 194 -3.81 4.33 -8.36
N GLU A 195 -4.62 5.08 -7.59
CA GLU A 195 -4.13 5.88 -6.46
C GLU A 195 -3.56 5.00 -5.32
N LEU A 196 -4.12 3.81 -5.11
CA LEU A 196 -3.61 2.82 -4.16
C LEU A 196 -2.26 2.25 -4.60
N GLU A 197 -2.08 1.92 -5.88
CA GLU A 197 -0.80 1.47 -6.43
C GLU A 197 0.27 2.56 -6.30
N LEU A 198 -0.08 3.81 -6.56
CA LEU A 198 0.82 4.95 -6.34
C LEU A 198 1.18 5.12 -4.87
N LEU A 199 0.22 4.95 -3.94
CA LEU A 199 0.50 4.98 -2.50
C LEU A 199 1.42 3.82 -2.08
N HIS A 200 1.20 2.62 -2.62
CA HIS A 200 2.09 1.47 -2.38
C HIS A 200 3.51 1.77 -2.84
N SER A 201 3.66 2.34 -4.04
CA SER A 201 4.96 2.76 -4.58
C SER A 201 5.63 3.80 -3.68
N ASP A 202 4.90 4.86 -3.29
CA ASP A 202 5.43 5.93 -2.42
C ASP A 202 5.90 5.38 -1.05
N LEU A 203 5.16 4.43 -0.47
CA LEU A 203 5.54 3.76 0.79
C LEU A 203 6.76 2.84 0.63
N THR A 204 6.86 2.12 -0.49
CA THR A 204 8.00 1.25 -0.79
C THR A 204 9.27 2.07 -0.99
N GLU A 205 9.17 3.16 -1.76
CA GLU A 205 10.29 4.09 -1.97
C GLU A 205 10.74 4.72 -0.65
N ALA A 206 9.79 5.05 0.26
CA ALA A 206 10.13 5.54 1.59
C ALA A 206 10.93 4.52 2.41
N VAL A 207 10.65 3.22 2.28
CA VAL A 207 11.46 2.14 2.89
C VAL A 207 12.84 2.06 2.25
N GLU A 208 12.93 2.10 0.92
CA GLU A 208 14.21 2.04 0.21
C GLU A 208 15.16 3.17 0.62
N ARG A 209 14.63 4.38 0.84
CA ARG A 209 15.40 5.54 1.32
C ARG A 209 15.89 5.40 2.76
N MET A 210 15.31 4.50 3.57
CA MET A 210 15.82 4.24 4.92
C MET A 210 17.24 3.69 4.87
N GLY A 211 17.56 2.82 3.89
CA GLY A 211 18.88 2.21 3.76
C GLY A 211 20.02 3.24 3.71
N PRO A 212 20.06 4.12 2.70
CA PRO A 212 21.04 5.20 2.62
C PRO A 212 21.03 6.14 3.83
N THR A 213 19.88 6.34 4.47
CA THR A 213 19.79 7.17 5.67
C THR A 213 20.46 6.50 6.87
N ILE A 214 20.26 5.20 7.05
CA ILE A 214 20.94 4.40 8.08
C ILE A 214 22.44 4.36 7.82
N GLU A 215 22.90 4.27 6.56
CA GLU A 215 24.32 4.39 6.20
C GLU A 215 24.91 5.75 6.60
N LYS A 216 24.20 6.86 6.33
CA LYS A 216 24.62 8.19 6.80
C LYS A 216 24.71 8.26 8.32
N CYS A 217 23.72 7.69 9.02
CA CYS A 217 23.74 7.63 10.48
C CYS A 217 24.90 6.79 11.00
N ALA A 218 25.27 5.71 10.30
CA ALA A 218 26.38 4.85 10.65
C ALA A 218 27.70 5.63 10.77
N ALA A 219 27.95 6.57 9.84
CA ALA A 219 29.12 7.44 9.86
C ALA A 219 29.22 8.32 11.11
N LEU A 220 28.07 8.66 11.73
CA LEU A 220 27.98 9.53 12.91
C LEU A 220 28.00 8.75 14.24
N MET A 221 28.04 7.41 14.19
CA MET A 221 27.94 6.58 15.40
C MET A 221 29.05 6.85 16.41
N ALA A 222 30.28 7.06 15.96
CA ALA A 222 31.41 7.34 16.84
C ALA A 222 31.33 8.71 17.53
N GLU A 223 30.68 9.68 16.90
CA GLU A 223 30.44 11.00 17.48
C GLU A 223 29.35 10.93 18.56
N HIS A 224 28.25 10.21 18.28
CA HIS A 224 27.14 10.08 19.21
C HIS A 224 27.42 9.11 20.37
N TYR A 225 28.27 8.10 20.17
CA TYR A 225 28.59 7.09 21.18
C TYR A 225 30.10 6.86 21.32
N PRO A 226 30.87 7.86 21.81
CA PRO A 226 32.32 7.78 21.85
C PRO A 226 32.85 6.78 22.89
N ALA A 227 32.12 6.51 23.97
CA ALA A 227 32.53 5.57 25.01
C ALA A 227 31.61 4.34 25.10
N ALA A 228 32.15 3.24 25.64
CA ALA A 228 31.41 1.99 25.82
C ALA A 228 30.12 2.15 26.64
N LYS A 229 30.14 3.00 27.67
CA LYS A 229 28.95 3.34 28.47
C LYS A 229 27.85 3.97 27.62
N ASP A 230 28.21 4.81 26.65
CA ASP A 230 27.27 5.55 25.80
C ASP A 230 26.58 4.59 24.82
N VAL A 231 27.33 3.61 24.30
CA VAL A 231 26.81 2.52 23.44
C VAL A 231 25.84 1.62 24.21
N ILE A 232 26.16 1.26 25.46
CA ILE A 232 25.30 0.42 26.30
C ILE A 232 23.97 1.14 26.59
N SER A 233 24.02 2.43 26.89
CA SER A 233 22.83 3.27 27.14
C SER A 233 22.32 4.00 25.89
N ALA A 234 22.68 3.55 24.69
CA ALA A 234 22.40 4.26 23.46
C ALA A 234 20.89 4.43 23.24
N LYS A 235 20.48 5.68 22.98
CA LYS A 235 19.12 6.05 22.56
C LYS A 235 19.10 6.30 21.06
N TRP A 236 18.03 5.88 20.39
CA TRP A 236 17.90 6.00 18.93
C TRP A 236 17.22 7.30 18.48
N ASP A 237 16.72 8.12 19.42
CA ASP A 237 15.89 9.32 19.18
C ASP A 237 16.47 10.34 18.19
N TRP A 238 17.79 10.35 17.99
CA TRP A 238 18.45 11.26 17.05
C TRP A 238 18.45 10.76 15.60
N LEU A 239 18.34 9.44 15.37
CA LEU A 239 18.38 8.85 14.03
C LEU A 239 17.24 9.37 13.14
N PRO A 240 15.97 9.46 13.61
CA PRO A 240 14.88 9.94 12.77
C PRO A 240 15.00 11.41 12.36
N ASN A 241 15.85 12.19 13.04
CA ASN A 241 16.11 13.59 12.69
C ASN A 241 17.09 13.72 11.51
N GLN A 242 17.71 12.63 11.09
CA GLN A 242 18.56 12.58 9.89
C GLN A 242 17.76 12.33 8.60
N LEU A 243 16.48 11.96 8.72
CA LEU A 243 15.57 11.87 7.57
C LEU A 243 15.17 13.29 7.12
N PRO A 244 15.35 13.65 5.84
CA PRO A 244 14.83 14.90 5.31
C PRO A 244 13.31 14.99 5.51
N SER A 245 12.84 16.14 6.00
CA SER A 245 11.43 16.32 6.38
C SER A 245 10.47 16.21 5.19
N ASP A 246 10.90 16.66 4.02
CA ASP A 246 10.18 16.56 2.76
C ASP A 246 10.05 15.10 2.30
N GLU A 247 11.12 14.30 2.45
CA GLU A 247 11.10 12.87 2.11
C GLU A 247 10.25 12.05 3.09
N LYS A 248 10.35 12.36 4.39
CA LYS A 248 9.65 11.63 5.46
C LYS A 248 8.12 11.62 5.30
N TYR A 249 7.57 12.65 4.66
CA TYR A 249 6.14 12.86 4.56
C TYR A 249 5.62 12.93 3.12
N ALA A 250 6.45 12.66 2.12
CA ALA A 250 6.08 12.77 0.70
C ALA A 250 4.82 11.97 0.33
N PHE A 251 4.66 10.76 0.89
CA PHE A 251 3.51 9.90 0.65
C PHE A 251 2.19 10.44 1.23
N TYR A 252 2.22 11.33 2.24
CA TYR A 252 1.01 11.82 2.89
C TYR A 252 0.11 12.60 1.92
N GLY A 253 0.69 13.36 1.01
CA GLY A 253 -0.07 14.05 -0.04
C GLY A 253 -0.86 13.10 -0.94
N ARG A 254 -0.38 11.86 -1.13
CA ARG A 254 -1.11 10.81 -1.86
C ARG A 254 -2.32 10.32 -1.09
N VAL A 255 -2.18 10.14 0.22
CA VAL A 255 -3.27 9.70 1.10
C VAL A 255 -4.41 10.70 1.07
N GLU A 256 -4.11 11.99 1.14
CA GLU A 256 -5.12 13.05 1.04
C GLU A 256 -5.83 13.06 -0.31
N ARG A 257 -5.09 12.89 -1.42
CA ARG A 257 -5.69 12.73 -2.75
C ARG A 257 -6.59 11.50 -2.83
N LEU A 258 -6.14 10.36 -2.34
CA LEU A 258 -6.92 9.12 -2.31
C LEU A 258 -8.23 9.31 -1.52
N ARG A 259 -8.17 9.91 -0.33
CA ARG A 259 -9.39 10.23 0.45
C ARG A 259 -10.33 11.16 -0.29
N ALA A 260 -9.81 12.22 -0.91
CA ALA A 260 -10.61 13.16 -1.69
C ALA A 260 -11.28 12.48 -2.90
N SER A 261 -10.55 11.61 -3.61
CA SER A 261 -11.09 10.79 -4.70
C SER A 261 -12.21 9.86 -4.24
N ILE A 262 -12.04 9.20 -3.09
CA ILE A 262 -13.07 8.33 -2.51
C ILE A 262 -14.31 9.13 -2.08
N ARG A 263 -14.14 10.25 -1.37
CA ARG A 263 -15.27 11.12 -0.96
C ARG A 263 -16.05 11.65 -2.15
N THR A 264 -15.33 12.09 -3.19
CA THR A 264 -15.92 12.57 -4.44
C THR A 264 -16.74 11.47 -5.13
N TYR A 265 -16.21 10.24 -5.18
CA TYR A 265 -16.90 9.10 -5.76
C TYR A 265 -18.16 8.70 -4.99
N LEU A 266 -18.07 8.69 -3.65
CA LEU A 266 -19.19 8.37 -2.77
C LEU A 266 -20.23 9.50 -2.71
N LYS A 267 -19.90 10.70 -3.22
CA LYS A 267 -20.68 11.93 -3.08
C LYS A 267 -21.03 12.23 -1.62
N SER A 268 -20.15 11.84 -0.68
CA SER A 268 -20.38 12.03 0.75
C SER A 268 -20.67 13.49 1.07
N ASP A 269 -19.92 14.39 0.46
CA ASP A 269 -19.96 15.82 0.78
C ASP A 269 -21.27 16.46 0.30
N GLN A 270 -21.86 15.95 -0.79
CA GLN A 270 -23.14 16.44 -1.32
C GLN A 270 -24.36 15.91 -0.54
N MET A 271 -24.20 14.86 0.29
CA MET A 271 -25.31 14.30 1.06
C MET A 271 -25.58 15.05 2.37
N PHE A 272 -24.61 15.81 2.90
CA PHE A 272 -24.76 16.54 4.16
C PHE A 272 -25.17 18.02 3.98
N ASP A 273 -25.16 18.52 2.75
CA ASP A 273 -25.59 19.89 2.40
C ASP A 273 -27.09 20.00 2.04
N MET A 274 -27.90 18.95 2.28
CA MET A 274 -29.36 18.95 2.16
C MET A 274 -30.04 18.90 3.53
#